data_AF-A0A2U3NQ22-F1
#
_entry.id   AF-A0A2U3NQ22-F1
#
_cell.length_a   1.000
_cell.length_b   1.000
_cell.length_c   1.000
_cell.angle_alpha   90.00
_cell.angle_beta   90.00
_cell.angle_gamma   90.00
#
_symmetry.space_group_name_H-M   'P 1'
#
loop_
_entity.id
_entity.type
_entity.pdbx_description
1 polymer ?
#
loop_
_entity_poly.entity_id
_entity_poly.type
_entity_poly.pdbx_seq_one_letter_code
_entity_poly.pdbx_strand_id
1 'polypeptide(L)'
;VAARVEIRRGRVVSLGDDGSVRLADGTVTRAEQVLVCVGAQTPELLGPVDVEFVPHTRFTYQGADATGAACLAAPEGYGLPLGSTGRWAFGQEIPDPAGVRALFPSLSPVGQVDCVSVHAPWLDAGGDGWMVWRRGRVVALVGNNLMKFGPLLGELLAQAALTEGLPDELTLGDARR
;
A
#
# COMPACT_ATOMS: atom_id res chain seq x y z
N VAL A 1 -16.24 13.31 -17.41
CA VAL A 1 -15.63 12.27 -18.29
C VAL A 1 -14.25 11.99 -17.74
N ALA A 2 -13.94 10.75 -17.35
CA ALA A 2 -12.59 10.42 -16.91
C ALA A 2 -11.63 10.58 -18.09
N ALA A 3 -10.56 11.36 -17.91
CA ALA A 3 -9.53 11.50 -18.94
C ALA A 3 -8.89 10.13 -19.22
N ARG A 4 -8.56 9.86 -20.48
CA ARG A 4 -7.89 8.62 -20.87
C ARG A 4 -6.46 8.67 -20.34
N VAL A 5 -6.08 7.69 -19.52
CA VAL A 5 -4.71 7.56 -19.02
C VAL A 5 -3.91 6.68 -19.98
N GLU A 6 -2.67 7.08 -20.28
CA GLU A 6 -1.72 6.24 -21.00
C GLU A 6 -1.03 5.31 -20.01
N ILE A 7 -1.10 3.99 -20.25
CA ILE A 7 -0.42 2.99 -19.42
C ILE A 7 0.79 2.48 -20.20
N ARG A 8 1.98 2.64 -19.62
CA ARG A 8 3.25 2.10 -20.15
C ARG A 8 3.79 1.05 -19.19
N ARG A 9 4.31 -0.04 -19.74
CA ARG A 9 5.00 -1.08 -18.97
C ARG A 9 6.50 -0.88 -19.12
N GLY A 10 7.19 -0.72 -18.00
CA GLY A 10 8.65 -0.59 -17.98
C GLY A 10 9.14 -0.50 -16.54
N ARG A 11 10.40 -0.91 -16.31
CA ARG A 11 11.04 -0.76 -15.00
C ARG A 11 11.65 0.63 -14.91
N VAL A 12 11.15 1.47 -14.01
CA VAL A 12 11.79 2.74 -13.68
C VAL A 12 13.08 2.45 -12.92
N VAL A 13 14.18 3.10 -13.30
CA VAL A 13 15.51 2.89 -12.69
C VAL A 13 16.10 4.16 -12.08
N SER A 14 15.60 5.34 -12.46
CA SER A 14 16.00 6.60 -11.82
C SER A 14 14.97 7.70 -12.04
N LEU A 15 14.96 8.66 -11.13
CA LEU A 15 14.10 9.84 -11.14
C LEU A 15 14.95 11.10 -10.97
N GLY A 16 14.72 12.12 -11.80
CA GLY A 16 15.31 13.44 -11.64
C GLY A 16 14.35 14.42 -10.96
N ASP A 17 14.89 15.35 -10.19
CA ASP A 17 14.16 16.41 -9.47
C ASP A 17 13.43 17.35 -10.44
N ASP A 18 13.79 17.28 -11.71
CA ASP A 18 13.25 18.03 -12.81
C ASP A 18 12.09 17.31 -13.53
N GLY A 19 11.61 16.20 -12.96
CA GLY A 19 10.48 15.42 -13.45
C GLY A 19 10.85 14.40 -14.53
N SER A 20 12.14 14.15 -14.74
CA SER A 20 12.61 13.08 -15.61
C SER A 20 12.44 11.70 -14.98
N VAL A 21 11.97 10.74 -15.77
CA VAL A 21 11.79 9.33 -15.39
C VAL A 21 12.53 8.48 -16.40
N ARG A 22 13.53 7.72 -15.94
CA ARG A 22 14.32 6.82 -16.79
C ARG A 22 13.86 5.38 -16.62
N LEU A 23 13.63 4.71 -17.73
CA LEU A 23 13.34 3.28 -17.78
C LEU A 23 14.62 2.46 -18.03
N ALA A 24 14.59 1.19 -17.65
CA ALA A 24 15.70 0.26 -17.80
C ALA A 24 16.13 0.03 -19.27
N ASP A 25 15.24 0.24 -20.23
CA ASP A 25 15.52 0.15 -21.67
C ASP A 25 16.22 1.41 -22.22
N GLY A 26 16.51 2.40 -21.37
CA GLY A 26 17.14 3.66 -21.75
C GLY A 26 16.15 4.76 -22.11
N THR A 27 14.86 4.47 -22.24
CA THR A 27 13.81 5.48 -22.48
C THR A 27 13.80 6.51 -21.35
N VAL A 28 13.71 7.79 -21.72
CA VAL A 28 13.52 8.89 -20.78
C VAL A 28 12.23 9.60 -21.12
N THR A 29 11.35 9.75 -20.15
CA THR A 29 10.17 10.61 -20.24
C THR A 29 10.30 11.76 -19.25
N ARG A 30 9.59 12.86 -19.51
CA ARG A 30 9.53 14.01 -18.63
C ARG A 30 8.08 14.34 -18.33
N ALA A 31 7.79 14.60 -17.07
CA ALA A 31 6.52 15.11 -16.61
C ALA A 31 6.72 16.42 -15.87
N GLU A 32 5.67 17.23 -15.78
CA GLU A 32 5.69 18.41 -14.91
C GLU A 32 5.79 18.02 -13.44
N GLN A 33 5.24 16.85 -13.09
CA GLN A 33 5.23 16.28 -11.75
C GLN A 33 5.26 14.75 -11.83
N VAL A 34 5.90 14.10 -10.87
CA VAL A 34 6.00 12.65 -10.76
C VAL A 34 5.53 12.22 -9.38
N LEU A 35 4.45 11.44 -9.33
CA LEU A 35 4.00 10.76 -8.12
C LEU A 35 4.57 9.33 -8.09
N VAL A 36 5.25 8.96 -7.00
CA VAL A 36 5.94 7.67 -6.86
C VAL A 36 5.23 6.80 -5.83
N CYS A 37 4.68 5.67 -6.29
CA CYS A 37 3.97 4.67 -5.46
C CYS A 37 4.58 3.28 -5.67
N VAL A 38 5.84 3.09 -5.29
CA VAL A 38 6.63 1.87 -5.61
C VAL A 38 6.79 0.90 -4.42
N GLY A 39 6.09 1.15 -3.31
CA GLY A 39 6.05 0.23 -2.17
C GLY A 39 7.44 -0.13 -1.63
N ALA A 40 7.74 -1.42 -1.51
CA ALA A 40 9.02 -1.93 -1.00
C ALA A 40 10.25 -1.52 -1.82
N GLN A 41 10.08 -1.05 -3.07
CA GLN A 41 11.17 -0.57 -3.91
C GLN A 41 11.54 0.89 -3.64
N THR A 42 10.86 1.55 -2.70
CA THR A 42 11.08 2.95 -2.35
C THR A 42 12.54 3.24 -1.99
N PRO A 43 13.22 2.46 -1.12
CA PRO A 43 14.60 2.73 -0.77
C PRO A 43 15.57 2.62 -1.95
N GLU A 44 15.33 1.66 -2.85
CA GLU A 44 16.14 1.45 -4.05
C GLU A 44 16.05 2.63 -5.02
N LEU A 45 14.83 3.18 -5.20
CA LEU A 45 14.59 4.22 -6.19
C LEU A 45 14.84 5.64 -5.68
N LEU A 46 14.57 5.89 -4.40
CA LEU A 46 14.53 7.24 -3.82
C LEU A 46 15.58 7.48 -2.74
N GLY A 47 16.31 6.44 -2.33
CA GLY A 47 17.30 6.49 -1.26
C GLY A 47 16.71 6.04 0.09
N PRO A 48 17.56 5.93 1.13
CA PRO A 48 17.16 5.39 2.43
C PRO A 48 15.96 6.12 3.04
N VAL A 49 15.05 5.34 3.60
CA VAL A 49 13.88 5.79 4.36
C VAL A 49 13.84 5.00 5.68
N ASP A 50 13.44 5.65 6.76
CA ASP A 50 13.37 5.04 8.10
C ASP A 50 12.14 4.14 8.23
N VAL A 51 12.21 3.00 7.54
CA VAL A 51 11.20 1.94 7.52
C VAL A 51 11.88 0.57 7.41
N GLU A 52 11.25 -0.41 8.02
CA GLU A 52 11.54 -1.83 7.83
C GLU A 52 10.40 -2.46 7.01
N PHE A 53 10.78 -3.30 6.06
CA PHE A 53 9.86 -4.06 5.22
C PHE A 53 9.86 -5.52 5.67
N VAL A 54 8.78 -5.96 6.30
CA VAL A 54 8.65 -7.31 6.88
C VAL A 54 7.75 -8.17 5.99
N PRO A 55 8.13 -9.42 5.67
CA PRO A 55 7.25 -10.34 4.94
C PRO A 55 5.90 -10.50 5.63
N HIS A 56 4.82 -10.46 4.86
CA HIS A 56 3.47 -10.63 5.37
C HIS A 56 2.66 -11.53 4.44
N THR A 57 2.11 -12.60 4.99
CA THR A 57 1.36 -13.59 4.21
C THR A 57 -0.11 -13.54 4.57
N ARG A 58 -0.96 -13.53 3.55
CA ARG A 58 -2.41 -13.61 3.70
C ARG A 58 -2.96 -14.82 2.96
N PHE A 59 -3.68 -15.69 3.66
CA PHE A 59 -4.34 -16.83 3.04
C PHE A 59 -5.74 -16.48 2.54
N THR A 60 -6.10 -17.12 1.42
CA THR A 60 -7.46 -17.18 0.88
C THR A 60 -8.06 -18.53 1.25
N TYR A 61 -9.30 -18.52 1.73
CA TYR A 61 -10.02 -19.72 2.17
C TYR A 61 -11.29 -19.94 1.35
N GLN A 62 -11.59 -21.21 1.09
CA GLN A 62 -12.88 -21.65 0.57
C GLN A 62 -13.64 -22.43 1.64
N GLY A 63 -14.97 -22.52 1.52
CA GLY A 63 -15.81 -23.22 2.47
C GLY A 63 -17.21 -22.61 2.52
N ALA A 64 -17.65 -22.17 3.70
CA ALA A 64 -18.86 -21.36 3.83
C ALA A 64 -18.77 -20.09 2.96
N ASP A 65 -19.81 -19.83 2.18
CA ASP A 65 -19.87 -18.71 1.24
C ASP A 65 -19.73 -17.37 1.96
N ALA A 66 -18.76 -16.56 1.53
CA ALA A 66 -18.50 -15.23 2.05
C ALA A 66 -19.39 -14.14 1.41
N THR A 67 -20.16 -14.47 0.36
CA THR A 67 -20.92 -13.48 -0.41
C THR A 67 -21.91 -12.73 0.47
N GLY A 68 -21.76 -11.41 0.55
CA GLY A 68 -22.62 -10.55 1.38
C GLY A 68 -22.35 -10.64 2.89
N ALA A 69 -21.34 -11.40 3.32
CA ALA A 69 -20.96 -11.45 4.72
C ALA A 69 -20.29 -10.14 5.17
N ALA A 70 -20.40 -9.83 6.46
CA ALA A 70 -19.63 -8.74 7.06
C ALA A 70 -18.17 -9.16 7.26
N CYS A 71 -17.28 -8.17 7.38
CA CYS A 71 -15.94 -8.44 7.87
C CYS A 71 -15.99 -8.92 9.33
N LEU A 72 -15.06 -9.79 9.69
CA LEU A 72 -14.88 -10.34 11.02
C LEU A 72 -13.61 -9.73 11.63
N ALA A 73 -13.72 -9.20 12.84
CA ALA A 73 -12.57 -8.84 13.66
C ALA A 73 -12.58 -9.69 14.93
N ALA A 74 -11.52 -10.45 15.16
CA ALA A 74 -11.33 -11.28 16.34
C ALA A 74 -9.85 -11.21 16.79
N PRO A 75 -9.51 -11.60 18.03
CA PRO A 75 -8.13 -11.64 18.49
C PRO A 75 -7.19 -12.44 17.58
N GLU A 76 -7.71 -13.47 16.90
CA GLU A 76 -6.97 -14.36 16.01
C GLU A 76 -6.71 -13.74 14.63
N GLY A 77 -7.41 -12.65 14.29
CA GLY A 77 -7.19 -11.90 13.06
C GLY A 77 -8.43 -11.23 12.48
N TYR A 78 -8.25 -10.69 11.28
CA TYR A 78 -9.27 -9.98 10.53
C TYR A 78 -9.66 -10.76 9.27
N GLY A 79 -10.91 -11.21 9.21
CA GLY A 79 -11.49 -11.91 8.07
C GLY A 79 -12.33 -10.97 7.20
N LEU A 80 -12.21 -11.07 5.88
CA LEU A 80 -13.05 -10.34 4.94
C LEU A 80 -13.49 -11.20 3.75
N PRO A 81 -14.68 -10.95 3.18
CA PRO A 81 -15.04 -11.50 1.88
C PRO A 81 -14.16 -10.95 0.76
N LEU A 82 -13.70 -11.82 -0.12
CA LEU A 82 -12.95 -11.45 -1.32
C LEU A 82 -13.89 -11.10 -2.46
N GLY A 83 -14.35 -9.85 -2.48
CA GLY A 83 -15.23 -9.32 -3.54
C GLY A 83 -16.46 -10.21 -3.72
N SER A 84 -16.73 -10.61 -4.96
CA SER A 84 -17.86 -11.49 -5.32
C SER A 84 -17.46 -12.97 -5.51
N THR A 85 -16.32 -13.40 -4.97
CA THR A 85 -15.79 -14.76 -5.21
C THR A 85 -16.38 -15.83 -4.30
N GLY A 86 -17.12 -15.42 -3.27
CA GLY A 86 -17.59 -16.29 -2.18
C GLY A 86 -16.48 -16.82 -1.26
N ARG A 87 -15.24 -16.34 -1.42
CA ARG A 87 -14.08 -16.75 -0.62
C ARG A 87 -13.77 -15.75 0.49
N TRP A 88 -13.08 -16.23 1.51
CA TRP A 88 -12.57 -15.42 2.61
C TRP A 88 -11.08 -15.12 2.43
N ALA A 89 -10.64 -13.96 2.91
CA ALA A 89 -9.23 -13.71 3.22
C ALA A 89 -9.09 -13.39 4.70
N PHE A 90 -8.04 -13.93 5.33
CA PHE A 90 -7.71 -13.61 6.72
C PHE A 90 -6.34 -12.96 6.79
N GLY A 91 -6.31 -11.72 7.30
CA GLY A 91 -5.10 -11.02 7.70
C GLY A 91 -4.78 -11.33 9.16
N GLN A 92 -3.56 -11.81 9.40
CA GLN A 92 -3.06 -12.16 10.72
C GLN A 92 -1.62 -11.66 10.82
N GLU A 93 -1.17 -11.27 12.02
CA GLU A 93 0.24 -10.91 12.23
C GLU A 93 1.16 -12.09 11.90
N ILE A 94 0.80 -13.27 12.41
CA ILE A 94 1.41 -14.54 12.06
C ILE A 94 0.37 -15.39 11.32
N PRO A 95 0.61 -15.80 10.07
CA PRO A 95 -0.32 -16.62 9.32
C PRO A 95 -0.57 -17.97 10.01
N ASP A 96 -1.82 -18.28 10.35
CA ASP A 96 -2.19 -19.53 11.03
C ASP A 96 -3.48 -20.15 10.44
N PRO A 97 -3.36 -20.94 9.35
CA PRO A 97 -4.50 -21.64 8.77
C PRO A 97 -5.15 -22.67 9.71
N ALA A 98 -4.39 -23.23 10.66
CA ALA A 98 -4.93 -24.19 11.61
C ALA A 98 -5.83 -23.50 12.63
N GLY A 99 -5.41 -22.35 13.16
CA GLY A 99 -6.22 -21.49 14.02
C GLY A 99 -7.48 -20.99 13.33
N VAL A 100 -7.39 -20.51 12.08
CA VAL A 100 -8.57 -20.10 11.30
C VAL A 100 -9.54 -21.27 11.12
N ARG A 101 -9.04 -22.47 10.81
CA ARG A 101 -9.89 -23.67 10.68
C ARG A 101 -10.50 -24.12 12.01
N ALA A 102 -9.83 -23.91 13.13
CA ALA A 102 -10.38 -24.23 14.45
C ALA A 102 -11.61 -23.34 14.76
N LEU A 103 -11.55 -22.06 14.39
CA LEU A 103 -12.67 -21.12 14.53
C LEU A 103 -13.77 -21.35 13.48
N PHE A 104 -13.38 -21.68 12.26
CA PHE A 104 -14.27 -21.87 11.13
C PHE A 104 -14.01 -23.25 10.48
N PRO A 105 -14.60 -24.33 11.01
CA PRO A 105 -14.29 -25.70 10.59
C PRO A 105 -14.54 -26.01 9.11
N SER A 106 -15.41 -25.24 8.46
CA SER A 106 -15.71 -25.37 7.03
C SER A 106 -14.67 -24.71 6.13
N LEU A 107 -13.80 -23.86 6.67
CA LEU A 107 -12.80 -23.13 5.90
C LEU A 107 -11.54 -23.97 5.69
N SER A 108 -11.03 -23.91 4.46
CA SER A 108 -9.77 -24.53 4.04
C SER A 108 -8.96 -23.56 3.19
N PRO A 109 -7.64 -23.44 3.40
CA PRO A 109 -6.81 -22.54 2.61
C PRO A 109 -6.67 -23.05 1.17
N VAL A 110 -6.82 -22.16 0.20
CA VAL A 110 -6.76 -22.47 -1.24
C VAL A 110 -5.91 -21.52 -2.06
N GLY A 111 -5.39 -20.48 -1.40
CA GLY A 111 -4.52 -19.52 -2.03
C GLY A 111 -3.76 -18.75 -0.99
N GLN A 112 -2.68 -18.12 -1.42
CA GLN A 112 -1.79 -17.34 -0.59
C GLN A 112 -1.40 -16.10 -1.37
N VAL A 113 -1.29 -14.97 -0.67
CA VAL A 113 -0.69 -13.75 -1.17
C VAL A 113 0.43 -13.39 -0.22
N ASP A 114 1.66 -13.36 -0.75
CA ASP A 114 2.82 -12.83 -0.03
C ASP A 114 3.01 -11.37 -0.40
N CYS A 115 2.98 -10.55 0.64
CA CYS A 115 3.08 -9.11 0.61
C CYS A 115 4.20 -8.68 1.56
N VAL A 116 4.26 -7.37 1.80
CA VAL A 116 5.18 -6.75 2.71
C VAL A 116 4.39 -5.82 3.61
N SER A 117 4.63 -5.88 4.92
CA SER A 117 4.19 -4.90 5.90
C SER A 117 5.31 -3.89 6.15
N VAL A 118 4.92 -2.64 6.36
CA VAL A 118 5.86 -1.58 6.74
C VAL A 118 5.85 -1.44 8.26
N HIS A 119 7.02 -1.45 8.87
CA HIS A 119 7.25 -1.12 10.27
C HIS A 119 8.08 0.15 10.34
N ALA A 120 7.67 1.09 11.18
CA ALA A 120 8.38 2.34 11.37
C ALA A 120 8.01 2.98 12.71
N PRO A 121 8.91 3.78 13.32
CA PRO A 121 8.65 4.39 14.63
C PRO A 121 7.55 5.45 14.61
N TRP A 122 7.21 5.95 13.42
CA TRP A 122 6.18 6.97 13.21
C TRP A 122 4.79 6.40 12.92
N LEU A 123 4.65 5.07 12.81
CA LEU A 123 3.33 4.44 12.73
C LEU A 123 2.59 4.58 14.06
N ASP A 124 1.26 4.62 14.00
CA ASP A 124 0.43 4.62 15.21
C ASP A 124 0.43 3.24 15.92
N ALA A 125 -0.29 3.16 17.04
CA ALA A 125 -0.39 1.92 17.82
C ALA A 125 -1.06 0.76 17.07
N GLY A 126 -1.85 1.04 16.04
CA GLY A 126 -2.46 0.06 15.14
C GLY A 126 -1.57 -0.31 13.95
N GLY A 127 -0.37 0.27 13.86
CA GLY A 127 0.54 0.12 12.73
C GLY A 127 0.07 0.87 11.48
N ASP A 128 -0.83 1.84 11.61
CA ASP A 128 -1.31 2.67 10.51
C ASP A 128 -0.45 3.93 10.38
N GLY A 129 -0.24 4.36 9.14
CA GLY A 129 0.41 5.63 8.86
C GLY A 129 1.17 5.65 7.54
N TRP A 130 1.64 6.84 7.20
CA TRP A 130 2.47 7.06 6.02
C TRP A 130 3.47 8.19 6.23
N MET A 131 4.45 8.24 5.32
CA MET A 131 5.37 9.34 5.15
C MET A 131 5.29 9.80 3.68
N VAL A 132 5.19 11.12 3.49
CA VAL A 132 5.24 11.77 2.18
C VAL A 132 6.35 12.79 2.18
N TRP A 133 7.10 12.85 1.07
CA TRP A 133 8.12 13.87 0.87
C TRP A 133 8.15 14.33 -0.59
N ARG A 134 8.78 15.49 -0.79
CA ARG A 134 8.95 16.09 -2.11
C ARG A 134 10.42 16.43 -2.35
N ARG A 135 10.88 16.15 -3.57
CA ARG A 135 12.19 16.57 -4.08
C ARG A 135 12.02 17.12 -5.49
N GLY A 136 12.05 18.45 -5.62
CA GLY A 136 11.71 19.13 -6.87
C GLY A 136 10.30 18.77 -7.35
N ARG A 137 10.21 18.16 -8.53
CA ARG A 137 8.98 17.68 -9.18
C ARG A 137 8.57 16.26 -8.81
N VAL A 138 9.29 15.61 -7.89
CA VAL A 138 9.00 14.24 -7.44
C VAL A 138 8.31 14.28 -6.08
N VAL A 139 7.11 13.71 -5.98
CA VAL A 139 6.39 13.44 -4.73
C VAL A 139 6.37 11.93 -4.51
N ALA A 140 6.74 11.50 -3.32
CA ALA A 140 6.83 10.09 -2.98
C ALA A 140 6.09 9.77 -1.68
N LEU A 141 5.64 8.52 -1.59
CA LEU A 141 4.85 7.99 -0.48
C LEU A 141 5.36 6.60 -0.10
N VAL A 142 5.47 6.36 1.22
CA VAL A 142 5.63 5.03 1.80
C VAL A 142 4.74 4.92 3.03
N GLY A 143 4.25 3.72 3.34
CA GLY A 143 3.51 3.49 4.58
C GLY A 143 2.83 2.14 4.66
N ASN A 144 2.12 1.95 5.75
CA ASN A 144 1.46 0.70 6.09
C ASN A 144 -0.05 0.86 6.05
N ASN A 145 -0.77 -0.22 5.71
CA ASN A 145 -2.23 -0.24 5.66
C ASN A 145 -2.86 0.89 4.81
N LEU A 146 -2.14 1.39 3.80
CA LEU A 146 -2.53 2.53 2.96
C LEU A 146 -3.90 2.35 2.30
N MET A 147 -4.33 1.10 2.10
CA MET A 147 -5.67 0.78 1.57
C MET A 147 -6.80 1.42 2.40
N LYS A 148 -6.62 1.55 3.72
CA LYS A 148 -7.65 2.13 4.63
C LYS A 148 -7.93 3.59 4.27
N PHE A 149 -6.93 4.25 3.70
CA PHE A 149 -6.92 5.68 3.41
C PHE A 149 -6.93 5.96 1.91
N GLY A 150 -7.12 4.95 1.06
CA GLY A 150 -6.93 5.04 -0.40
C GLY A 150 -7.60 6.26 -1.05
N PRO A 151 -8.91 6.52 -0.82
CA PRO A 151 -9.57 7.71 -1.37
C PRO A 151 -8.96 9.03 -0.87
N LEU A 152 -8.73 9.16 0.44
CA LEU A 152 -8.16 10.37 1.04
C LEU A 152 -6.73 10.62 0.56
N LEU A 153 -5.88 9.59 0.60
CA LEU A 153 -4.52 9.66 0.08
C LEU A 153 -4.51 10.01 -1.41
N GLY A 154 -5.41 9.44 -2.20
CA GLY A 154 -5.52 9.76 -3.62
C GLY A 154 -5.80 11.24 -3.88
N GLU A 155 -6.72 11.83 -3.11
CA GLU A 155 -7.05 13.26 -3.20
C GLU A 155 -5.88 14.15 -2.76
N LEU A 156 -5.29 13.85 -1.60
CA LEU A 156 -4.20 14.65 -1.05
C LEU A 156 -2.92 14.56 -1.89
N LEU A 157 -2.59 13.38 -2.45
CA LEU A 157 -1.45 13.22 -3.35
C LEU A 157 -1.67 13.91 -4.70
N ALA A 158 -2.92 13.91 -5.19
CA ALA A 158 -3.26 14.68 -6.38
C ALA A 158 -3.10 16.18 -6.13
N GLN A 159 -3.54 16.68 -4.97
CA GLN A 159 -3.30 18.06 -4.56
C GLN A 159 -1.80 18.35 -4.46
N ALA A 160 -1.02 17.51 -3.79
CA ALA A 160 0.44 17.66 -3.66
C ALA A 160 1.16 17.69 -5.01
N ALA A 161 0.66 16.95 -6.01
CA ALA A 161 1.17 17.02 -7.37
C ALA A 161 0.82 18.36 -8.04
N LEU A 162 -0.40 18.87 -7.85
CA LEU A 162 -0.88 20.06 -8.55
C LEU A 162 -0.44 21.39 -7.92
N THR A 163 -0.06 21.41 -6.65
CA THR A 163 0.32 22.63 -5.92
C THR A 163 1.82 22.68 -5.61
N GLU A 164 2.29 23.85 -5.17
CA GLU A 164 3.59 23.98 -4.51
C GLU A 164 3.43 23.57 -3.04
N GLY A 165 4.21 22.58 -2.59
CA GLY A 165 4.15 22.07 -1.21
C GLY A 165 3.38 20.76 -1.04
N LEU A 166 3.33 20.28 0.21
CA LEU A 166 2.54 19.12 0.64
C LEU A 166 1.36 19.65 1.49
N PRO A 167 0.13 19.16 1.29
CA PRO A 167 -0.98 19.44 2.19
C PRO A 167 -0.63 19.08 3.64
N ASP A 168 -1.05 19.91 4.60
CA ASP A 168 -0.77 19.71 6.02
C ASP A 168 -1.31 18.36 6.50
N GLU A 169 -2.45 17.93 5.94
CA GLU A 169 -3.09 16.65 6.23
C GLU A 169 -2.24 15.43 5.82
N LEU A 170 -1.31 15.57 4.86
CA LEU A 170 -0.34 14.52 4.55
C LEU A 170 0.78 14.41 5.57
N THR A 171 0.99 15.46 6.38
CA THR A 171 2.09 15.59 7.33
C THR A 171 1.65 15.39 8.78
N LEU A 172 0.42 14.92 9.00
CA LEU A 172 -0.15 14.58 10.31
C LEU A 172 0.54 13.35 10.94
N GLY A 173 1.80 13.56 11.29
CA GLY A 173 2.70 12.72 12.07
C GLY A 173 3.75 13.55 12.82
N ASP A 174 3.90 14.85 12.51
CA ASP A 174 4.88 15.75 13.11
C ASP A 174 4.45 16.35 14.48
N ALA A 175 3.38 15.83 15.09
CA ALA A 175 2.86 16.26 16.39
C ALA A 175 3.67 15.77 17.61
N ARG A 176 4.97 15.48 17.43
CA ARG A 176 5.95 15.27 18.49
C ARG A 176 7.30 15.91 18.09
N ARG A 177 7.37 17.24 18.20
CA ARG A 177 8.62 17.96 18.51
C ARG A 177 8.67 18.22 20.01
#